data_AF-A0A661BZZ4-F1
#
_entry.id   AF-A0A661BZZ4-F1
#
_cell.length_a   1.000
_cell.length_b   1.000
_cell.length_c   1.000
_cell.angle_alpha   90.00
_cell.angle_beta   90.00
_cell.angle_gamma   90.00
#
_symmetry.space_group_name_H-M   'P 1'
#
loop_
_entity.id
_entity.type
_entity.pdbx_description
1 polymer ?
#
loop_
_entity_poly.entity_id
_entity_poly.type
_entity_poly.pdbx_seq_one_letter_code
_entity_poly.pdbx_strand_id
1 'polypeptide(L)' 'LWTLVAKGKEAVDKEWNPDGYNIGINVGEAAGQSIHHLHIHVIPRYKGDVENPKGGVRGVIPAQKLYTVKPD' A
#
# COMPACT_ATOMS: atom_id res chain seq x y z
N LEU A 1 -12.98 -9.73 5.87
CA LEU A 1 -11.83 -9.00 5.27
C LEU A 1 -11.65 -7.61 5.88
N TRP A 2 -12.62 -6.69 5.76
CA TRP A 2 -12.47 -5.33 6.31
C TRP A 2 -12.23 -5.23 7.82
N THR A 3 -12.77 -6.17 8.62
CA THR A 3 -12.43 -6.27 10.04
C THR A 3 -10.93 -6.50 10.28
N LEU A 4 -10.25 -7.27 9.43
CA LEU A 4 -8.80 -7.46 9.52
C LEU A 4 -8.02 -6.21 9.13
N VAL A 5 -8.50 -5.47 8.12
CA VAL A 5 -7.93 -4.16 7.75
C VAL A 5 -8.03 -3.19 8.93
N ALA A 6 -9.20 -3.12 9.59
CA ALA A 6 -9.40 -2.28 10.77
C ALA A 6 -8.45 -2.66 11.91
N LYS A 7 -8.32 -3.95 12.22
CA LYS A 7 -7.35 -4.45 13.22
C LYS A 7 -5.90 -4.14 12.85
N GLY A 8 -5.54 -4.26 11.57
CA GLY A 8 -4.21 -3.89 11.08
C GLY A 8 -3.92 -2.41 11.28
N LYS A 9 -4.89 -1.54 10.99
CA LYS A 9 -4.76 -0.10 11.28
C LYS A 9 -4.61 0.17 12.76
N GLU A 10 -5.45 -0.43 13.61
CA GLU A 10 -5.34 -0.25 15.07
C GLU A 10 -3.96 -0.66 15.62
N ALA A 11 -3.37 -1.73 15.08
CA ALA A 11 -2.02 -2.16 15.46
C ALA A 11 -0.97 -1.11 15.06
N VAL A 12 -1.04 -0.58 13.83
CA VAL A 12 -0.11 0.44 13.33
C VAL A 12 -0.32 1.78 14.04
N ASP A 13 -1.57 2.18 14.30
CA ASP A 13 -1.93 3.42 15.00
C ASP A 13 -1.32 3.47 16.41
N LYS A 14 -1.29 2.33 17.12
CA LYS A 14 -0.74 2.22 18.48
C LYS A 14 0.77 2.47 18.57
N GLU A 15 1.52 2.15 17.52
CA GLU A 15 2.99 2.20 17.55
C GLU A 15 3.55 3.38 16.77
N TRP A 16 2.90 3.78 15.66
CA TRP A 16 3.50 4.67 14.67
C TRP A 16 2.68 5.93 14.36
N ASN A 17 1.45 6.05 14.89
CA ASN A 17 0.57 7.22 14.78
C ASN A 17 0.57 7.94 13.40
N PRO A 18 0.24 7.25 12.29
CA PRO A 18 0.24 7.84 10.96
C PRO A 18 -0.87 8.87 10.76
N ASP A 19 -0.61 9.87 9.90
CA ASP A 19 -1.59 10.91 9.54
C ASP A 19 -2.70 10.41 8.59
N GLY A 20 -2.50 9.26 7.95
CA GLY A 20 -3.45 8.67 7.02
C GLY A 20 -3.02 7.31 6.51
N TYR A 21 -3.81 6.75 5.59
CA TYR A 21 -3.52 5.44 5.00
C TYR A 21 -3.86 5.39 3.51
N ASN A 22 -3.11 4.57 2.76
CA ASN A 22 -3.57 4.05 1.49
C ASN A 22 -3.95 2.58 1.66
N ILE A 23 -5.18 2.24 1.26
CA ILE A 23 -5.71 0.88 1.29
C ILE A 23 -5.98 0.46 -0.15
N GLY A 24 -5.40 -0.66 -0.58
CA GLY A 24 -5.43 -1.06 -2.00
C GLY A 24 -5.46 -2.56 -2.22
N ILE A 25 -6.04 -2.97 -3.35
CA ILE A 25 -6.12 -4.35 -3.82
C ILE A 25 -5.88 -4.35 -5.33
N ASN A 26 -4.96 -5.19 -5.80
CA ASN A 26 -4.77 -5.43 -7.23
C ASN A 26 -5.35 -6.81 -7.58
N VAL A 27 -6.17 -6.89 -8.61
CA VAL A 27 -6.79 -8.15 -9.07
C VAL A 27 -6.46 -8.37 -10.54
N GLY A 28 -5.67 -9.42 -10.81
CA GLY A 28 -5.16 -9.73 -12.14
C GLY A 28 -3.89 -8.98 -12.50
N GLU A 29 -3.17 -9.52 -13.48
CA GLU A 29 -1.86 -9.02 -13.93
C GLU A 29 -1.94 -7.60 -14.48
N ALA A 30 -2.99 -7.27 -15.25
CA ALA A 30 -3.22 -5.91 -15.76
C ALA A 30 -3.38 -4.86 -14.64
N ALA A 31 -3.90 -5.27 -13.47
CA ALA A 31 -3.98 -4.43 -12.29
C ALA A 31 -2.66 -4.37 -11.50
N GLY A 32 -1.61 -5.09 -11.92
CA GLY A 32 -0.31 -5.16 -11.26
C GLY A 32 -0.27 -6.13 -10.08
N GLN A 33 -1.12 -7.18 -10.09
CA GLN A 33 -1.01 -8.27 -9.12
C GLN A 33 0.21 -9.13 -9.46
N SER A 34 1.19 -9.18 -8.56
CA SER A 34 2.38 -10.04 -8.70
C SER A 34 2.27 -11.35 -7.92
N ILE A 35 1.51 -11.36 -6.82
CA ILE A 35 1.22 -12.56 -6.02
C ILE A 35 -0.26 -12.92 -6.20
N HIS A 36 -0.51 -14.10 -6.79
CA HIS A 36 -1.85 -14.60 -7.09
C HIS A 36 -2.59 -15.20 -5.90
N HIS A 37 -2.52 -14.51 -4.76
CA HIS A 37 -3.33 -14.72 -3.58
C HIS A 37 -3.96 -13.36 -3.25
N LEU A 38 -5.28 -13.30 -3.05
CA LEU A 38 -5.94 -12.08 -2.60
C LEU A 38 -5.27 -11.52 -1.34
N HIS A 39 -4.72 -10.30 -1.45
CA HIS A 39 -4.15 -9.56 -0.34
C HIS A 39 -4.58 -8.10 -0.41
N ILE A 40 -4.63 -7.46 0.75
CA ILE A 40 -4.98 -6.04 0.89
C ILE A 40 -3.75 -5.33 1.44
N HIS A 41 -3.29 -4.30 0.74
CA HIS A 41 -2.24 -3.43 1.24
C HIS A 41 -2.85 -2.45 2.26
N VAL A 42 -2.22 -2.35 3.44
CA VAL A 42 -2.50 -1.32 4.45
C VAL A 42 -1.21 -0.53 4.63
N ILE A 43 -1.17 0.66 4.04
CA ILE A 43 0.06 1.46 3.94
C ILE A 43 -0.10 2.74 4.77
N PRO A 44 0.61 2.90 5.90
CA PRO A 44 0.58 4.14 6.68
C PRO A 44 1.21 5.29 5.89
N ARG A 45 0.64 6.49 6.06
CA ARG A 45 1.06 7.73 5.39
C ARG A 45 1.26 8.85 6.41
N TYR A 46 2.21 9.74 6.11
CA TYR A 46 2.56 10.87 6.96
C TYR A 46 2.55 12.17 6.16
N LYS A 47 2.24 13.29 6.80
CA LYS A 47 2.36 14.60 6.14
C LYS A 47 3.81 14.82 5.68
N GLY A 48 3.99 15.03 4.38
CA GLY A 48 5.30 15.26 3.78
C GLY A 48 6.10 14.00 3.42
N ASP A 49 5.54 12.80 3.57
CA ASP A 49 6.22 11.55 3.15
C ASP A 49 6.40 11.43 1.61
N VAL A 50 5.57 12.13 0.85
CA VAL A 50 5.68 12.32 -0.60
C VAL A 50 5.37 13.77 -0.95
N GLU A 51 5.98 14.25 -2.05
CA GLU A 51 5.77 15.62 -2.55
C GLU A 51 4.31 15.88 -2.98
N ASN A 52 3.69 14.90 -3.66
CA ASN A 52 2.30 14.99 -4.10
C ASN A 52 1.51 13.72 -3.69
N PRO A 53 0.59 13.80 -2.72
CA PRO A 53 -0.16 12.64 -2.24
C PRO A 53 -1.25 12.16 -3.21
N LYS A 54 -1.56 12.93 -4.27
CA LYS A 54 -2.54 12.54 -5.29
C LYS A 54 -1.87 11.62 -6.31
N GLY A 55 -2.35 10.38 -6.43
CA GLY A 55 -1.77 9.35 -7.32
C GLY A 55 -2.11 7.91 -6.92
N GLY A 56 -2.68 7.71 -5.74
CA GLY A 56 -3.12 6.39 -5.25
C GLY A 56 -1.97 5.50 -4.78
N VAL A 57 -2.28 4.22 -4.58
CA VAL A 57 -1.39 3.23 -3.93
C VAL A 57 -0.07 3.02 -4.69
N ARG A 58 -0.04 3.18 -6.02
CA ARG A 58 1.17 3.01 -6.84
C ARG A 58 2.20 4.14 -6.67
N GLY A 59 1.81 5.26 -6.07
CA GLY A 59 2.68 6.44 -5.89
C GLY A 59 3.32 6.56 -4.51
N VAL A 60 3.15 5.57 -3.62
CA VAL A 60 3.61 5.64 -2.23
C VAL A 60 5.13 5.80 -2.13
N ILE A 61 5.89 5.05 -2.94
CA ILE A 61 7.34 5.19 -3.05
C ILE A 61 7.66 5.47 -4.53
N PRO A 62 7.73 6.74 -4.96
CA PRO A 62 7.86 7.08 -6.38
C PRO A 62 9.05 6.43 -7.07
N ALA A 63 10.18 6.28 -6.36
CA ALA A 63 11.38 5.63 -6.87
C ALA A 63 11.25 4.11 -7.05
N GLN A 64 10.33 3.46 -6.33
CA GLN A 64 10.12 2.01 -6.33
C GLN A 64 8.81 1.60 -7.00
N LYS A 65 8.16 2.52 -7.73
CA LYS A 65 6.88 2.28 -8.40
C LYS A 65 6.94 1.21 -9.50
N LEU A 66 8.13 0.97 -10.07
CA LEU A 66 8.37 -0.06 -11.08
C LEU A 66 9.23 -1.15 -10.45
N TYR A 67 8.67 -2.35 -10.29
CA TYR A 67 9.44 -3.52 -9.91
C TYR A 67 10.24 -4.01 -11.12
N THR A 68 11.57 -4.01 -11.03
CA THR A 68 12.41 -4.77 -11.95
C THR A 68 12.41 -6.22 -11.49
N VAL A 69 11.54 -7.04 -12.07
CA VAL A 69 11.61 -8.49 -11.90
C VAL A 69 12.86 -8.95 -12.63
N LYS A 70 13.85 -9.47 -11.89
CA LYS A 70 14.95 -10.19 -12.53
C LYS A 70 14.36 -11.50 -13.08
N PRO A 71 14.57 -11.83 -14.36
CA PRO A 71 14.26 -13.17 -14.83
C PRO A 71 15.06 -14.18 -14.00
N ASP A 72 14.41 -15.30 -13.73
CA ASP A 72 14.95 -16.50 -13.09
C ASP A 72 16.10 -17.13 -13.88
#